data_AF-A0A832W826-F1
#
_entry.id   AF-A0A832W826-F1
#
_cell.length_a   1.000
_cell.length_b   1.000
_cell.length_c   1.000
_cell.angle_alpha   90.00
_cell.angle_beta   90.00
_cell.angle_gamma   90.00
#
_symmetry.space_group_name_H-M   'P 1'
#
loop_
_entity.id
_entity.type
_entity.pdbx_description
1 polymer ?
#
loop_
_entity_poly.entity_id
_entity_poly.type
_entity_poly.pdbx_seq_one_letter_code
_entity_poly.pdbx_strand_id
1 'polypeptide(L)'
;MTGRKTHITAGVLISFILIWYLVQKGLVLSPMILPIALASSALGAVLPDLIEPPRNRRHRKFFHSLLFFALLLLYLNRTYLSLLTAGPADEVTIGLFFAGAGYASHLALDAFTPAGLPVVGL
;
A
#
# COMPACT_ATOMS: atom_id res chain seq x y z
N MET A 1 2.58 13.31 -12.55
CA MET A 1 2.07 12.08 -11.92
C MET A 1 2.75 10.91 -12.55
N THR A 2 3.16 9.96 -11.73
CA THR A 2 3.52 8.62 -12.19
C THR A 2 2.30 7.97 -12.86
N GLY A 3 2.52 7.18 -13.90
CA GLY A 3 1.42 6.54 -14.61
C GLY A 3 0.82 5.40 -13.80
N ARG A 4 -0.47 5.09 -14.00
CA ARG A 4 -1.16 3.95 -13.37
C ARG A 4 -0.36 2.64 -13.46
N LYS A 5 0.27 2.38 -14.61
CA LYS A 5 1.14 1.20 -14.80
C LYS A 5 2.32 1.20 -13.83
N THR A 6 2.98 2.35 -13.64
CA THR A 6 4.09 2.50 -12.70
C THR A 6 3.66 2.22 -11.26
N HIS A 7 2.48 2.73 -10.85
CA HIS A 7 1.94 2.46 -9.52
C HIS A 7 1.64 0.97 -9.31
N ILE A 8 0.99 0.30 -10.27
CA ILE A 8 0.75 -1.15 -10.21
C ILE A 8 2.06 -1.92 -10.13
N THR A 9 3.04 -1.59 -10.97
CA THR A 9 4.37 -2.25 -10.95
C THR A 9 5.05 -2.07 -9.61
N ALA A 10 5.04 -0.87 -9.04
CA ALA A 10 5.59 -0.61 -7.72
C ALA A 10 4.88 -1.41 -6.62
N GLY A 11 3.54 -1.44 -6.63
CA GLY A 11 2.76 -2.23 -5.68
C GLY A 11 3.10 -3.72 -5.73
N VAL A 12 3.19 -4.28 -6.93
CA VAL A 12 3.56 -5.70 -7.13
C VAL A 12 4.99 -5.98 -6.63
N LEU A 13 5.95 -5.12 -6.94
CA LEU A 13 7.34 -5.27 -6.45
C LEU A 13 7.39 -5.20 -4.92
N ILE A 14 6.67 -4.26 -4.31
CA ILE A 14 6.55 -4.16 -2.85
C ILE A 14 5.95 -5.43 -2.25
N SER A 15 4.96 -6.05 -2.89
CA SER A 15 4.42 -7.32 -2.41
C SER A 15 5.47 -8.42 -2.34
N PHE A 16 6.28 -8.60 -3.40
CA PHE A 16 7.35 -9.60 -3.37
C PHE A 16 8.39 -9.32 -2.29
N ILE A 17 8.80 -8.06 -2.14
CA ILE A 17 9.77 -7.66 -1.10
C ILE A 17 9.21 -7.92 0.30
N LEU A 18 7.96 -7.55 0.56
CA LEU A 18 7.32 -7.74 1.86
C LEU A 18 7.08 -9.21 2.17
N ILE A 19 6.61 -10.01 1.20
CA ILE A 19 6.46 -11.46 1.38
C ILE A 19 7.80 -12.08 1.74
N TRP A 20 8.85 -11.79 0.96
CA TRP A 20 10.20 -12.26 1.23
C TRP A 20 10.63 -11.90 2.65
N TYR A 21 10.48 -10.63 3.03
CA TYR A 21 10.86 -10.15 4.36
C TYR A 21 10.06 -10.83 5.49
N LEU A 22 8.75 -10.98 5.34
CA LEU A 22 7.89 -11.60 6.35
C LEU A 22 8.18 -13.10 6.51
N VAL A 23 8.48 -13.81 5.43
CA VAL A 23 8.92 -15.21 5.48
C VAL A 23 10.21 -15.35 6.27
N GLN A 24 11.18 -14.45 6.06
CA GLN A 24 12.41 -14.41 6.86
C GLN A 24 12.15 -14.13 8.35
N LYS A 25 10.99 -13.54 8.69
CA LYS A 25 10.53 -13.29 10.05
C LYS A 25 9.61 -14.37 10.61
N GLY A 26 9.44 -15.48 9.89
CA GLY A 26 8.67 -16.65 10.36
C GLY A 26 7.21 -16.69 9.91
N LEU A 27 6.79 -15.82 8.98
CA LEU A 27 5.47 -15.95 8.37
C LEU A 27 5.38 -17.26 7.58
N VAL A 28 4.40 -18.09 7.91
CA VAL A 28 4.13 -19.34 7.19
C VAL A 28 3.30 -19.03 5.95
N LEU A 29 3.83 -19.36 4.77
CA LEU A 29 3.11 -19.18 3.51
C LEU A 29 2.06 -20.27 3.33
N SER A 30 0.81 -19.86 3.12
CA SER A 30 -0.18 -20.70 2.46
C SER A 30 -0.16 -20.45 0.94
N PRO A 31 -0.56 -21.43 0.11
CA PRO A 31 -0.67 -21.22 -1.34
C PRO A 31 -1.61 -20.06 -1.72
N MET A 32 -2.53 -19.69 -0.83
CA MET A 32 -3.50 -18.61 -1.04
C MET A 32 -2.92 -17.23 -0.70
N ILE A 33 -1.89 -17.13 0.15
CA ILE A 33 -1.30 -15.84 0.57
C ILE A 33 -0.72 -15.08 -0.63
N LEU A 34 0.02 -15.76 -1.51
CA LEU A 34 0.67 -15.12 -2.65
C LEU A 34 -0.33 -14.45 -3.61
N PRO A 35 -1.35 -15.14 -4.17
CA PRO A 35 -2.31 -14.50 -5.06
C PRO A 35 -3.09 -13.38 -4.37
N ILE A 36 -3.47 -13.55 -3.09
CA ILE A 36 -4.16 -12.51 -2.32
C ILE A 36 -3.27 -11.27 -2.17
N ALA A 37 -2.03 -11.44 -1.73
CA ALA A 37 -1.08 -10.34 -1.52
C ALA A 37 -0.79 -9.57 -2.82
N LEU A 38 -0.63 -10.26 -3.95
CA LEU A 38 -0.38 -9.63 -5.24
C LEU A 38 -1.61 -8.87 -5.73
N ALA A 39 -2.79 -9.50 -5.71
CA ALA A 39 -4.04 -8.88 -6.15
C ALA A 39 -4.40 -7.66 -5.28
N SER A 40 -4.35 -7.82 -3.95
CA SER A 40 -4.67 -6.75 -3.01
C SER A 40 -3.73 -5.56 -3.14
N SER A 41 -2.41 -5.78 -3.28
CA SER A 41 -1.47 -4.68 -3.46
C SER A 41 -1.64 -3.97 -4.80
N ALA A 42 -1.88 -4.70 -5.89
CA ALA A 42 -2.17 -4.09 -7.19
C ALA A 42 -3.44 -3.22 -7.15
N LEU A 43 -4.49 -3.68 -6.46
CA LEU A 43 -5.72 -2.90 -6.23
C LEU A 43 -5.45 -1.69 -5.34
N GLY A 44 -4.72 -1.87 -4.24
CA GLY A 44 -4.33 -0.81 -3.32
C GLY A 44 -3.49 0.28 -3.97
N ALA A 45 -2.60 -0.08 -4.90
CA ALA A 45 -1.75 0.86 -5.62
C ALA A 45 -2.50 1.76 -6.62
N VAL A 46 -3.72 1.39 -7.02
CA VAL A 46 -4.57 2.23 -7.89
C VAL A 46 -5.72 2.89 -7.14
N LEU A 47 -5.97 2.48 -5.89
CA LEU A 47 -7.07 2.97 -5.08
C LEU A 47 -7.03 4.49 -4.82
N PRO A 48 -5.87 5.13 -4.58
CA PRO A 48 -5.81 6.58 -4.40
C PRO A 48 -6.43 7.34 -5.58
N ASP A 49 -5.98 7.03 -6.80
CA ASP A 49 -6.48 7.61 -8.06
C ASP A 49 -7.94 7.23 -8.35
N LEU A 50 -8.44 6.11 -7.84
CA LEU A 50 -9.85 5.75 -8.00
C LEU A 50 -10.75 6.63 -7.14
N ILE A 51 -10.32 6.92 -5.91
CA ILE A 51 -11.08 7.74 -4.94
C ILE A 51 -10.92 9.24 -5.25
N GLU A 52 -9.73 9.67 -5.67
CA GLU A 52 -9.42 11.05 -6.05
C GLU A 52 -8.87 11.13 -7.50
N PRO A 53 -9.73 11.06 -8.53
CA PRO A 53 -9.28 10.95 -9.91
C PRO A 53 -8.45 12.13 -10.41
N PRO A 54 -7.40 11.89 -11.21
CA PRO A 54 -6.48 12.91 -11.69
C PRO A 54 -7.04 13.77 -12.83
N ARG A 55 -8.06 14.56 -12.52
CA ARG A 55 -8.76 15.42 -13.48
C ARG A 55 -8.02 16.74 -13.75
N ASN A 56 -7.15 17.17 -12.84
CA ASN A 56 -6.37 18.40 -12.96
C ASN A 56 -5.11 18.33 -12.07
N ARG A 57 -4.26 19.36 -12.15
CA ARG A 57 -3.01 19.44 -11.36
C ARG A 57 -3.23 19.48 -9.84
N ARG A 58 -4.43 19.80 -9.36
CA ARG A 58 -4.81 19.93 -7.93
C ARG A 58 -5.81 18.85 -7.50
N HIS A 59 -5.77 17.66 -8.11
CA HIS A 59 -6.67 16.56 -7.73
C HIS A 59 -6.31 15.93 -6.39
N ARG A 60 -5.03 16.00 -5.99
CA ARG A 60 -4.49 15.45 -4.74
C ARG A 60 -5.11 16.18 -3.56
N LYS A 61 -6.03 15.53 -2.86
CA LYS A 61 -6.68 16.03 -1.64
C LYS A 61 -6.30 15.11 -0.48
N PHE A 62 -7.26 14.78 0.38
CA PHE A 62 -7.03 14.07 1.63
C PHE A 62 -6.40 12.69 1.41
N PHE A 63 -6.86 11.92 0.43
CA PHE A 63 -6.35 10.58 0.15
C PHE A 63 -4.94 10.59 -0.47
N HIS A 64 -4.50 11.72 -1.00
CA HIS A 64 -3.11 11.96 -1.43
C HIS A 64 -2.35 12.89 -0.46
N SER A 65 -2.68 12.88 0.83
CA SER A 65 -2.01 13.74 1.82
C SER A 65 -0.94 13.02 2.65
N LEU A 66 0.02 13.80 3.19
CA LEU A 66 0.99 13.30 4.16
C LEU A 66 0.30 12.81 5.45
N LEU A 67 -0.77 13.46 5.88
CA LEU A 67 -1.57 13.01 7.03
C LEU A 67 -2.14 11.61 6.79
N PHE A 68 -2.79 11.39 5.64
CA PHE A 68 -3.32 10.08 5.30
C PHE A 68 -2.19 9.05 5.17
N PHE A 69 -1.06 9.43 4.56
CA PHE A 69 0.10 8.56 4.47
C PHE A 69 0.60 8.10 5.85
N ALA A 70 0.73 9.03 6.80
CA ALA A 70 1.19 8.73 8.16
C ALA A 70 0.20 7.81 8.90
N LEU A 71 -1.11 8.05 8.78
CA LEU A 71 -2.14 7.19 9.37
C LEU A 71 -2.10 5.78 8.76
N LEU A 72 -1.91 5.68 7.45
CA LEU A 72 -1.77 4.41 6.76
C LEU A 72 -0.52 3.65 7.22
N LEU A 73 0.63 4.33 7.35
CA LEU A 73 1.85 3.72 7.87
C LEU A 73 1.69 3.26 9.32
N LEU A 74 0.96 4.00 10.16
CA LEU A 74 0.64 3.60 11.52
C LEU A 74 -0.21 2.32 11.55
N TYR A 75 -1.24 2.25 10.70
CA TYR A 75 -2.05 1.05 10.51
C TYR A 75 -1.18 -0.13 10.07
N LEU A 76 -0.36 0.04 9.03
CA LEU A 76 0.52 -1.00 8.51
C LEU A 76 1.51 -1.49 9.59
N ASN A 77 2.08 -0.59 10.38
CA ASN A 77 3.00 -0.97 11.46
C ASN A 77 2.30 -1.81 12.53
N ARG A 78 1.07 -1.47 12.92
CA ARG A 78 0.30 -2.26 13.89
C ARG A 78 -0.05 -3.64 13.33
N THR A 79 -0.50 -3.71 12.09
CA THR A 79 -0.82 -4.98 11.43
C THR A 79 0.44 -5.83 11.27
N TYR A 80 1.56 -5.23 10.86
CA TYR A 80 2.87 -5.90 10.79
C TYR A 80 3.27 -6.56 12.11
N LEU A 81 3.19 -5.83 13.23
CA LEU A 81 3.48 -6.39 14.55
C LEU A 81 2.54 -7.55 14.88
N SER A 82 1.24 -7.41 14.59
CA SER A 82 0.27 -8.48 14.77
C SER A 82 0.61 -9.74 13.96
N LEU A 83 1.02 -9.58 12.68
CA LEU A 83 1.45 -10.70 11.83
C LEU A 83 2.65 -11.46 12.41
N LEU A 84 3.50 -10.80 13.18
CA LEU A 84 4.68 -11.43 13.80
C LEU A 84 4.40 -12.06 15.16
N THR A 85 3.42 -11.56 15.92
CA THR A 85 3.26 -11.95 17.33
C THR A 85 1.97 -12.71 17.63
N ALA A 86 0.94 -12.61 16.79
CA ALA A 86 -0.41 -13.11 17.12
C ALA A 86 -0.73 -14.51 16.54
N GLY A 87 0.23 -15.17 15.89
CA GLY A 87 0.02 -16.45 15.20
C GLY A 87 -0.31 -16.29 13.70
N PRO A 88 -0.83 -17.35 13.04
CA PRO A 88 -1.17 -17.30 11.62
C PRO A 88 -2.24 -16.24 11.35
N ALA A 89 -1.99 -15.36 10.39
CA ALA A 89 -2.95 -14.35 9.99
C ALA A 89 -3.97 -14.91 9.00
N ASP A 90 -5.22 -14.49 9.16
CA ASP A 90 -6.28 -14.80 8.21
C ASP A 90 -6.10 -14.05 6.88
N GLU A 91 -6.76 -14.55 5.85
CA GLU A 91 -6.69 -14.04 4.48
C GLU A 91 -7.12 -12.57 4.36
N VAL A 92 -8.08 -12.12 5.18
CA VAL A 92 -8.58 -10.74 5.15
C VAL A 92 -7.52 -9.81 5.72
N THR A 93 -6.90 -10.16 6.85
CA THR A 93 -5.79 -9.40 7.44
C THR A 93 -4.62 -9.28 6.47
N ILE A 94 -4.24 -10.39 5.81
CA ILE A 94 -3.20 -10.38 4.77
C ILE A 94 -3.62 -9.46 3.60
N GLY A 95 -4.83 -9.62 3.08
CA GLY A 95 -5.33 -8.81 1.97
C GLY A 95 -5.33 -7.31 2.29
N LEU A 96 -5.78 -6.91 3.48
CA LEU A 96 -5.79 -5.51 3.90
C LEU A 96 -4.37 -4.95 4.10
N PHE A 97 -3.46 -5.75 4.69
CA PHE A 97 -2.06 -5.35 4.84
C PHE A 97 -1.40 -5.06 3.48
N PHE A 98 -1.56 -5.97 2.51
CA PHE A 98 -0.97 -5.79 1.19
C PHE A 98 -1.66 -4.70 0.36
N ALA A 99 -2.99 -4.52 0.48
CA ALA A 99 -3.67 -3.37 -0.12
C ALA A 99 -3.13 -2.05 0.44
N GLY A 100 -2.95 -1.96 1.76
CA GLY A 100 -2.33 -0.79 2.38
C GLY A 100 -0.89 -0.58 1.94
N ALA A 101 -0.09 -1.63 1.78
CA ALA A 101 1.28 -1.52 1.27
C ALA A 101 1.33 -1.02 -0.17
N GLY A 102 0.43 -1.51 -1.04
CA GLY A 102 0.26 -1.01 -2.40
C GLY A 102 -0.11 0.47 -2.42
N TYR A 103 -1.07 0.88 -1.59
CA TYR A 103 -1.46 2.28 -1.42
C TYR A 103 -0.27 3.15 -0.94
N ALA A 104 0.46 2.68 0.07
CA ALA A 104 1.63 3.37 0.59
C ALA A 104 2.71 3.55 -0.49
N SER A 105 2.91 2.55 -1.36
CA SER A 105 3.83 2.65 -2.49
C SER A 105 3.40 3.72 -3.50
N HIS A 106 2.09 3.88 -3.73
CA HIS A 106 1.56 4.93 -4.58
C HIS A 106 1.88 6.31 -4.00
N LEU A 107 1.56 6.53 -2.72
CA LEU A 107 1.82 7.80 -2.04
C LEU A 107 3.32 8.12 -1.97
N ALA A 108 4.16 7.11 -1.71
CA ALA A 108 5.60 7.28 -1.69
C ALA A 108 6.11 7.78 -3.05
N LEU A 109 5.69 7.16 -4.16
CA LEU A 109 6.04 7.63 -5.51
C LEU A 109 5.57 9.06 -5.76
N ASP A 110 4.35 9.37 -5.36
CA ASP A 110 3.76 10.70 -5.55
C ASP A 110 4.45 11.78 -4.71
N ALA A 111 4.94 11.45 -3.52
CA ALA A 111 5.73 12.34 -2.66
C ALA A 111 7.05 12.76 -3.30
N PHE A 112 7.66 11.91 -4.12
CA PHE A 112 8.90 12.22 -4.86
C PHE A 112 8.67 12.92 -6.20
N THR A 113 7.41 13.21 -6.58
CA THR A 113 7.15 14.05 -7.74
C THR A 113 7.35 15.53 -7.40
N PRO A 114 7.65 16.42 -8.37
CA PRO A 114 7.78 17.87 -8.10
C PRO A 114 6.55 18.51 -7.46
N ALA A 115 5.35 17.93 -7.65
CA ALA A 115 4.12 18.41 -7.03
C ALA A 115 3.96 17.92 -5.57
N GLY A 116 4.65 16.85 -5.17
CA GLY A 116 4.62 16.31 -3.81
C GLY A 116 3.23 15.90 -3.31
N LEU A 117 3.14 15.62 -2.01
CA LEU A 117 1.86 15.40 -1.31
C LEU A 117 1.51 16.66 -0.49
N PRO A 118 0.25 17.15 -0.53
CA PRO A 118 -0.22 18.15 0.43
C PRO A 118 -0.14 17.61 1.87
N VAL A 119 0.01 18.52 2.85
CA VAL A 119 0.08 18.11 4.27
C VAL A 119 -1.22 17.44 4.72
N VAL A 120 -2.37 18.08 4.44
CA VAL A 120 -3.71 17.59 4.85
C VAL A 120 -4.63 17.37 3.64
N GLY A 121 -4.43 18.10 2.53
CA GLY A 121 -5.20 17.91 1.30
C GLY A 121 -6.66 18.39 1.41
N LEU A 122 -6.85 19.70 1.59
CA LEU A 122 -8.17 20.36 1.64
C LEU A 122 -8.76 20.55 0.23
#